data_AF-A0AAV4FSG0-F1
#
_entry.id   AF-A0AAV4FSG0-F1
#
_cell.length_a   1.000
_cell.length_b   1.000
_cell.length_c   1.000
_cell.angle_alpha   90.00
_cell.angle_beta   90.00
_cell.angle_gamma   90.00
#
_symmetry.space_group_name_H-M   'P 1'
#
loop_
_entity.id
_entity.type
_entity.pdbx_description
1 polymer ?
#
loop_
_entity_poly.entity_id
_entity_poly.type
_entity_poly.pdbx_seq_one_letter_code
_entity_poly.pdbx_strand_id
1 'polypeptide(L)'
;MDRPSGQSYRTRSILTIPGSSGQDCPHLSESRMCHPEPCFRWNITRKPCQPNTGQCGVGSYEQMASCLNRDGVLERPFQCNLQLEPVQNWVTCYVPCPQDCVMSEWSGWSPCPDSCQHQSSGAPAVRFRQRIVLAYAVSDRRTDARIEEDDEIGVHDDDDDDDDDDDDDDDNEGEGDKL
;
A
#
# COMPACT_ATOMS: atom_id res chain seq x y z
N MET A 1 -18.89 -3.38 24.68
CA MET A 1 -19.79 -3.49 23.52
C MET A 1 -19.14 -4.46 22.55
N ASP A 2 -19.76 -5.63 22.36
CA ASP A 2 -19.23 -6.68 21.50
C ASP A 2 -19.15 -6.22 20.03
N ARG A 3 -18.02 -6.49 19.36
CA ARG A 3 -17.88 -6.26 17.92
C ARG A 3 -18.88 -7.17 17.20
N PRO A 4 -19.67 -6.68 16.22
CA PRO A 4 -20.57 -7.54 15.48
C PRO A 4 -19.75 -8.63 14.79
N SER A 5 -20.04 -9.89 15.11
CA SER A 5 -19.41 -11.06 14.51
C SER A 5 -20.31 -11.62 13.41
N GLY A 6 -19.74 -11.81 12.22
CA GLY A 6 -20.37 -12.48 11.09
C GLY A 6 -19.97 -13.96 11.04
N GLN A 7 -20.71 -14.75 10.26
CA GLN A 7 -20.37 -16.15 9.98
C GLN A 7 -20.26 -16.33 8.46
N SER A 8 -19.20 -16.99 8.01
CA SER A 8 -19.04 -17.41 6.61
C SER A 8 -19.00 -18.92 6.51
N TYR A 9 -19.64 -19.46 5.47
CA TYR A 9 -19.76 -20.89 5.22
C TYR A 9 -19.07 -21.25 3.91
N ARG A 10 -18.31 -22.35 3.90
CA ARG A 10 -17.82 -22.97 2.67
C ARG A 10 -18.32 -24.40 2.58
N THR A 11 -18.80 -24.78 1.40
CA THR A 11 -19.20 -26.15 1.08
C THR A 11 -18.34 -26.68 -0.06
N ARG A 12 -18.02 -27.97 -0.01
CA ARG A 12 -17.35 -28.69 -1.09
C ARG A 12 -18.22 -29.86 -1.54
N SER A 13 -18.23 -30.13 -2.84
CA SER A 13 -18.98 -31.26 -3.41
C SER A 13 -18.04 -32.42 -3.72
N ILE A 14 -18.53 -33.64 -3.55
CA ILE A 14 -17.81 -34.85 -3.95
C ILE A 14 -17.94 -34.96 -5.47
N LEU A 15 -16.83 -34.79 -6.19
CA LEU A 15 -16.79 -34.91 -7.65
C LEU A 15 -16.70 -36.37 -8.12
N THR A 16 -16.09 -37.23 -7.28
CA THR A 16 -15.88 -38.66 -7.56
C THR A 16 -16.15 -39.46 -6.29
N ILE A 17 -17.00 -40.48 -6.39
CA ILE A 17 -17.35 -41.36 -5.26
C ILE A 17 -16.14 -42.25 -4.93
N PRO A 18 -15.83 -42.49 -3.64
CA PRO A 18 -14.78 -43.44 -3.25
C PRO A 18 -15.04 -44.83 -3.86
N GLY A 19 -13.98 -45.50 -4.33
CA GLY A 19 -14.08 -46.88 -4.82
C GLY A 19 -14.49 -47.86 -3.71
N SER A 20 -14.70 -49.13 -4.05
CA SER A 20 -15.22 -50.16 -3.11
C SER A 20 -14.40 -50.39 -1.85
N SER A 21 -13.15 -49.92 -1.80
CA SER A 21 -12.25 -49.97 -0.64
C SER A 21 -11.82 -48.58 -0.13
N GLY A 22 -12.46 -47.50 -0.60
CA GLY A 22 -12.17 -46.12 -0.22
C GLY A 22 -12.99 -45.67 0.98
N GLN A 23 -12.47 -44.67 1.71
CA GLN A 23 -13.15 -44.12 2.89
C GLN A 23 -14.10 -42.98 2.50
N ASP A 24 -15.20 -42.84 3.22
CA ASP A 24 -16.16 -41.75 3.01
C ASP A 24 -15.49 -40.38 3.13
N CYS A 25 -15.90 -39.45 2.27
CA CYS A 25 -15.37 -38.09 2.32
C CYS A 25 -15.69 -37.43 3.67
N PRO A 26 -14.73 -36.72 4.29
CA PRO A 26 -14.93 -36.04 5.56
C PRO A 26 -15.85 -34.81 5.40
N HIS A 27 -15.99 -34.02 6.47
CA HIS A 27 -16.89 -32.86 6.52
C HIS A 27 -16.85 -31.99 5.25
N LEU A 28 -17.99 -31.96 4.57
CA LEU A 28 -18.20 -31.22 3.32
C LEU A 28 -18.58 -29.76 3.56
N SER A 29 -18.84 -29.38 4.81
CA SER A 29 -19.24 -28.03 5.23
C SER A 29 -18.33 -27.54 6.35
N GLU A 30 -17.90 -26.29 6.26
CA GLU A 30 -17.13 -25.62 7.29
C GLU A 30 -17.64 -24.20 7.52
N SER A 31 -17.74 -23.80 8.79
CA SER A 31 -18.11 -22.45 9.19
C SER A 31 -16.93 -21.77 9.88
N ARG A 32 -16.73 -20.48 9.59
CA ARG A 32 -15.75 -19.63 10.27
C ARG A 32 -16.38 -18.30 10.66
N MET A 33 -15.99 -17.78 11.81
CA MET A 33 -16.33 -16.42 12.21
C MET A 33 -15.57 -15.43 11.32
N CYS A 34 -16.23 -14.34 10.94
CA CYS A 34 -15.62 -13.21 10.27
C CYS A 34 -15.99 -11.92 11.00
N HIS A 35 -15.13 -10.91 10.87
CA HIS A 35 -15.45 -9.56 11.31
C HIS A 35 -15.88 -8.78 10.07
N PRO A 36 -17.18 -8.51 9.87
CA PRO A 36 -17.63 -7.71 8.74
C PRO A 36 -17.04 -6.31 8.84
N GLU A 37 -16.63 -5.77 7.70
CA GLU A 37 -16.26 -4.36 7.60
C GLU A 37 -17.43 -3.49 8.06
N PRO A 38 -17.16 -2.40 8.79
CA PRO A 38 -18.22 -1.55 9.33
C PRO A 38 -19.03 -0.89 8.19
N CYS A 39 -20.36 -0.97 8.26
CA CYS A 39 -21.26 -0.38 7.26
C CYS A 39 -21.21 1.15 7.20
N PHE A 40 -20.77 1.78 8.30
CA PHE A 40 -20.68 3.22 8.45
C PHE A 40 -19.31 3.58 9.01
N ARG A 41 -18.74 4.67 8.49
CA ARG A 41 -17.42 5.18 8.89
C ARG A 41 -17.46 6.68 9.12
N TRP A 42 -16.66 7.15 10.05
CA TRP A 42 -16.37 8.58 10.18
C TRP A 42 -15.48 9.03 9.04
N ASN A 43 -15.89 10.10 8.38
CA ASN A 43 -15.12 10.84 7.40
C ASN A 43 -14.72 12.19 8.00
N ILE A 44 -13.42 12.43 8.11
CA ILE A 44 -12.86 13.62 8.75
C ILE A 44 -12.31 14.54 7.67
N THR A 45 -12.99 15.66 7.45
CA THR A 45 -12.51 16.73 6.56
C THR A 45 -11.79 17.78 7.37
N ARG A 46 -10.59 18.18 6.93
CA ARG A 46 -9.73 19.16 7.63
C ARG A 46 -9.54 20.40 6.77
N LYS A 47 -9.68 21.57 7.37
CA LYS A 47 -9.27 22.84 6.75
C LYS A 47 -7.74 22.99 6.81
N PRO A 48 -7.15 23.90 6.03
CA PRO A 48 -5.74 24.24 6.16
C PRO A 48 -5.36 24.67 7.59
N CYS A 49 -4.13 24.39 7.98
CA CYS A 49 -3.57 24.87 9.25
C CYS A 49 -3.40 26.39 9.22
N GLN A 50 -4.04 27.10 10.16
CA GLN A 50 -3.90 28.54 10.31
C GLN A 50 -2.96 28.86 11.48
N PRO A 51 -1.84 29.59 11.25
CA PRO A 51 -0.95 30.03 12.32
C PRO A 51 -1.67 30.91 13.34
N ASN A 52 -1.37 30.76 14.63
CA ASN A 52 -1.95 31.61 15.68
C ASN A 52 -1.39 33.04 15.65
N THR A 53 -0.12 33.17 15.25
CA THR A 53 0.60 34.44 15.19
C THR A 53 1.43 34.49 13.91
N GLY A 54 1.35 35.59 13.16
CA GLY A 54 2.12 35.75 11.92
C GLY A 54 1.66 34.84 10.78
N GLN A 55 2.58 34.47 9.88
CA GLN A 55 2.31 33.67 8.68
C GLN A 55 2.75 32.21 8.80
N CYS A 56 3.43 31.85 9.89
CA CYS A 56 3.98 30.52 10.14
C CYS A 56 4.14 30.28 11.65
N GLY A 57 4.44 29.04 12.04
CA GLY A 57 4.59 28.60 13.42
C GLY A 57 3.41 27.76 13.90
N VAL A 58 3.22 27.69 15.22
CA VAL A 58 2.12 26.93 15.82
C VAL A 58 0.78 27.55 15.44
N GLY A 59 -0.14 26.71 15.01
CA GLY A 59 -1.46 27.08 14.54
C GLY A 59 -2.52 26.10 14.98
N SER A 60 -3.73 26.29 14.44
CA SER A 60 -4.82 25.34 14.57
C SER A 60 -5.53 25.16 13.23
N TYR A 61 -6.03 23.96 12.98
CA TYR A 61 -6.98 23.71 11.90
C TYR A 61 -8.32 23.27 12.46
N GLU A 62 -9.37 23.62 11.72
CA GLU A 62 -10.71 23.12 11.97
C GLU A 62 -10.91 21.78 11.23
N GLN A 63 -11.42 20.78 11.95
CA GLN A 63 -11.87 19.52 11.38
C GLN A 63 -13.35 19.29 11.63
N MET A 64 -14.00 18.65 10.66
CA MET A 64 -15.41 18.27 10.74
C MET A 64 -15.53 16.76 10.50
N ALA A 65 -16.34 16.11 11.33
CA ALA A 65 -16.65 14.70 11.22
C ALA A 65 -18.02 14.53 10.57
N SER A 66 -18.09 13.66 9.56
CA SER A 66 -19.32 13.30 8.88
C SER A 66 -19.45 11.78 8.86
N CYS A 67 -20.62 11.25 9.17
CA CYS A 67 -20.85 9.81 9.09
C CYS A 67 -21.21 9.44 7.64
N LEU A 68 -20.46 8.52 7.05
CA LEU A 68 -20.71 8.03 5.68
C LEU A 68 -21.06 6.54 5.71
N ASN A 69 -21.97 6.13 4.83
CA ASN A 69 -22.20 4.71 4.54
C ASN A 69 -21.11 4.13 3.60
N ARG A 70 -21.25 2.84 3.26
CA ARG A 70 -20.34 2.13 2.35
C ARG A 70 -20.19 2.79 0.97
N ASP A 71 -21.24 3.44 0.48
CA ASP A 71 -21.27 4.10 -0.83
C ASP A 71 -20.81 5.56 -0.77
N GLY A 72 -20.37 6.05 0.41
CA GLY A 72 -19.91 7.42 0.61
C GLY A 72 -21.02 8.44 0.81
N VAL A 73 -22.26 8.01 1.03
CA VAL A 73 -23.42 8.90 1.25
C VAL A 73 -23.46 9.36 2.71
N LEU A 74 -23.77 10.64 2.91
CA LEU A 74 -23.93 11.26 4.22
C LEU A 74 -25.11 10.66 4.99
N GLU A 75 -24.83 10.24 6.22
CA GLU A 75 -25.76 9.60 7.14
C GLU A 75 -25.81 10.32 8.48
N ARG A 76 -26.81 9.96 9.30
CA ARG A 76 -26.97 10.55 10.64
C ARG A 76 -25.81 10.12 11.56
N PRO A 77 -25.27 11.01 12.41
CA PRO A 77 -24.10 10.73 13.25
C PRO A 77 -24.19 9.44 14.09
N PHE A 78 -25.37 9.10 14.60
CA PHE A 78 -25.58 7.91 15.43
C PHE A 78 -25.45 6.58 14.68
N GLN A 79 -25.45 6.58 13.34
CA GLN A 79 -25.19 5.39 12.53
C GLN A 79 -23.72 4.99 12.63
N CYS A 80 -22.84 5.97 12.82
CA CYS A 80 -21.46 5.77 13.17
C CYS A 80 -21.32 5.60 14.69
N ASN A 81 -20.21 4.98 15.11
CA ASN A 81 -19.95 4.85 16.54
C ASN A 81 -19.62 6.23 17.14
N LEU A 82 -20.56 6.81 17.89
CA LEU A 82 -20.41 8.10 18.56
C LEU A 82 -19.22 8.13 19.54
N GLN A 83 -18.77 6.99 20.08
CA GLN A 83 -17.57 6.93 20.91
C GLN A 83 -16.27 7.19 20.12
N LEU A 84 -16.32 7.03 18.80
CA LEU A 84 -15.20 7.27 17.88
C LEU A 84 -15.34 8.60 17.13
N GLU A 85 -16.34 9.41 17.47
CA GLU A 85 -16.46 10.75 16.91
C GLU A 85 -15.25 11.60 17.37
N PRO A 86 -14.60 12.35 16.46
CA PRO A 86 -13.59 13.31 16.84
C PRO A 86 -14.16 14.31 17.84
N VAL A 87 -13.74 14.20 19.10
CA VAL A 87 -14.26 15.01 20.21
C VAL A 87 -13.98 16.51 20.00
N GLN A 88 -12.94 16.83 19.23
CA GLN A 88 -12.44 18.18 19.09
C GLN A 88 -12.42 18.64 17.64
N ASN A 89 -13.13 19.74 17.38
CA ASN A 89 -13.18 20.40 16.07
C ASN A 89 -11.92 21.24 15.77
N TRP A 90 -11.15 21.66 16.79
CA TRP A 90 -9.93 22.46 16.62
C TRP A 90 -8.69 21.70 17.06
N VAL A 91 -7.80 21.37 16.12
CA VAL A 91 -6.58 20.60 16.41
C VAL A 91 -5.36 21.47 16.20
N THR A 92 -4.41 21.40 17.15
CA THR A 92 -3.12 22.08 17.04
C THR A 92 -2.31 21.51 15.89
N CYS A 93 -1.68 22.40 15.13
CA CYS A 93 -0.82 22.06 14.01
C CYS A 93 0.37 23.02 13.94
N TYR A 94 1.27 22.76 13.00
CA TYR A 94 2.45 23.60 12.78
C TYR A 94 2.57 23.93 11.30
N VAL A 95 2.67 25.23 10.99
CA VAL A 95 2.99 25.74 9.66
C VAL A 95 4.48 26.06 9.63
N PRO A 96 5.29 25.39 8.80
CA PRO A 96 6.72 25.68 8.73
C PRO A 96 6.98 27.12 8.26
N CYS A 97 7.96 27.77 8.90
CA CYS A 97 8.37 29.12 8.53
C CYS A 97 9.28 29.10 7.31
N PRO A 98 9.09 30.04 6.35
CA PRO A 98 9.94 30.14 5.19
C PRO A 98 11.32 30.68 5.59
N GLN A 99 12.31 29.81 5.72
CA GLN A 99 13.74 30.13 5.78
C GLN A 99 14.47 29.42 4.66
N ASP A 100 14.28 28.10 4.56
CA ASP A 100 14.75 27.23 3.48
C ASP A 100 13.59 26.36 2.95
N CYS A 101 13.80 25.64 1.84
CA CYS A 101 12.80 24.69 1.35
C CYS A 101 12.65 23.53 2.34
N VAL A 102 11.48 23.42 2.98
CA VAL A 102 11.16 22.32 3.89
C VAL A 102 10.30 21.32 3.14
N MET A 103 10.71 20.06 3.08
CA MET A 103 10.02 18.98 2.37
C MET A 103 9.50 17.94 3.38
N SER A 104 8.44 17.22 3.00
CA SER A 104 8.03 16.03 3.74
C SER A 104 9.05 14.90 3.56
N GLU A 105 8.93 13.88 4.42
CA GLU A 105 9.50 12.56 4.11
C GLU A 105 8.96 12.04 2.77
N TRP A 106 9.74 11.19 2.12
CA TRP A 106 9.28 10.45 0.95
C TRP A 106 8.19 9.45 1.34
N SER A 107 7.23 9.23 0.45
CA SER A 107 6.41 8.03 0.50
C SER A 107 7.30 6.79 0.36
N GLY A 108 6.76 5.64 0.77
CA GLY A 108 7.29 4.38 0.25
C GLY A 108 7.20 4.34 -1.27
N TRP A 109 8.04 3.52 -1.89
CA TRP A 109 7.91 3.18 -3.30
C TRP A 109 6.55 2.53 -3.57
N SER A 110 5.97 2.81 -4.74
CA SER A 110 4.84 2.06 -5.25
C SER A 110 5.21 0.56 -5.31
N PRO A 111 4.22 -0.34 -5.21
CA PRO A 111 4.44 -1.75 -5.52
C PRO A 111 5.08 -1.93 -6.90
N CYS A 112 5.84 -3.01 -7.07
CA CYS A 112 6.35 -3.37 -8.39
C CYS A 112 5.17 -3.57 -9.35
N PRO A 113 5.26 -3.10 -10.61
CA PRO A 113 4.27 -3.37 -11.63
C PRO A 113 4.08 -4.87 -11.86
N ASP A 114 2.85 -5.30 -12.15
CA ASP A 114 2.56 -6.69 -12.48
C ASP A 114 3.27 -7.08 -13.79
N SER A 115 4.04 -8.16 -13.76
CA SER A 115 4.76 -8.71 -14.92
C SER A 115 3.82 -9.01 -16.10
N CYS A 116 2.58 -9.41 -15.82
CA CYS A 116 1.55 -9.71 -16.81
C CYS A 116 1.12 -8.51 -17.67
N GLN A 117 1.28 -7.26 -17.18
CA GLN A 117 0.87 -6.05 -17.92
C GLN A 117 2.03 -5.43 -18.69
N HIS A 118 3.27 -5.67 -18.26
CA HIS A 118 4.46 -5.04 -18.82
C HIS A 118 5.05 -5.77 -20.02
N GLN A 119 4.91 -7.09 -20.08
CA GLN A 119 5.40 -7.92 -21.19
C GLN A 119 4.67 -7.64 -22.52
N SER A 120 3.51 -6.99 -22.50
CA SER A 120 2.68 -6.73 -23.69
C SER A 120 2.96 -5.38 -24.37
N SER A 121 3.63 -4.44 -23.70
CA SER A 121 3.75 -3.05 -24.14
C SER A 121 5.18 -2.59 -24.47
N GLY A 122 6.20 -3.40 -24.14
CA GLY A 122 7.61 -3.07 -24.40
C GLY A 122 8.12 -1.83 -23.63
N ALA A 123 7.34 -1.30 -22.69
CA ALA A 123 7.78 -0.24 -21.79
C ALA A 123 8.59 -0.84 -20.62
N PRO A 124 9.52 -0.09 -20.00
CA PRO A 124 10.21 -0.52 -18.78
C PRO A 124 9.27 -0.40 -17.57
N ALA A 125 9.31 -1.38 -16.65
CA ALA A 125 8.47 -1.38 -15.46
C ALA A 125 8.90 -0.23 -14.53
N VAL A 126 8.02 0.72 -14.21
CA VAL A 126 8.37 1.89 -13.37
C VAL A 126 7.74 1.76 -11.98
N ARG A 127 8.54 1.99 -10.94
CA ARG A 127 8.03 2.30 -9.60
C ARG A 127 8.22 3.79 -9.32
N PHE A 128 7.32 4.38 -8.55
CA PHE A 128 7.41 5.80 -8.20
C PHE A 128 7.30 6.03 -6.69
N ARG A 129 7.88 7.12 -6.20
CA ARG A 129 7.66 7.65 -4.86
C ARG A 129 7.42 9.14 -4.92
N GLN A 130 6.74 9.69 -3.92
CA GLN A 130 6.31 11.08 -3.93
C GLN A 130 6.59 11.76 -2.59
N ARG A 131 6.89 13.06 -2.63
CA ARG A 131 6.94 13.93 -1.44
C ARG A 131 6.32 15.30 -1.78
N ILE A 132 6.05 16.10 -0.76
CA ILE A 132 5.49 17.44 -0.94
C ILE A 132 6.37 18.50 -0.32
N VAL A 133 6.35 19.71 -0.89
CA VAL A 133 7.00 20.87 -0.27
C VAL A 133 6.07 21.46 0.80
N LEU A 134 6.55 21.51 2.03
CA LEU A 134 5.84 22.01 3.19
C LEU A 134 6.00 23.53 3.37
N ALA A 135 7.17 24.08 3.01
CA ALA A 135 7.42 25.52 2.92
C ALA A 135 8.48 25.85 1.85
N TYR A 136 8.32 27.00 1.18
CA TYR A 136 9.25 27.51 0.17
C TYR A 136 10.12 28.62 0.74
N ALA A 137 11.29 28.83 0.13
CA ALA A 137 12.07 30.03 0.36
C ALA A 137 11.24 31.28 0.00
N VAL A 138 11.46 32.36 0.73
CA VAL A 138 10.65 33.60 0.81
C VAL A 138 10.33 34.27 -0.55
N SER A 139 10.92 33.82 -1.67
CA SER A 139 10.73 34.40 -2.99
C SER A 139 9.67 33.73 -3.89
N ASP A 140 9.08 32.58 -3.52
CA ASP A 140 8.14 31.88 -4.43
C ASP A 140 6.74 31.69 -3.84
N ARG A 141 5.71 32.10 -4.59
CA ARG A 141 4.29 32.18 -4.14
C ARG A 141 3.50 30.88 -4.37
N ARG A 142 4.17 29.75 -4.52
CA ARG A 142 3.52 28.46 -4.79
C ARG A 142 3.52 27.63 -3.53
N THR A 143 2.37 27.25 -2.99
CA THR A 143 2.25 26.52 -1.72
C THR A 143 1.50 25.22 -1.91
N ASP A 144 2.10 24.25 -2.61
CA ASP A 144 1.55 22.89 -2.80
C ASP A 144 2.32 21.98 -3.78
N ALA A 145 3.49 22.36 -4.34
CA ALA A 145 4.08 21.49 -5.36
C ALA A 145 4.44 20.09 -4.81
N ARG A 146 3.96 19.09 -5.55
CA ARG A 146 4.24 17.67 -5.36
C ARG A 146 5.46 17.32 -6.20
N ILE A 147 6.42 16.63 -5.60
CA ILE A 147 7.61 16.12 -6.26
C ILE A 147 7.45 14.62 -6.39
N GLU A 148 7.59 14.11 -7.61
CA GLU A 148 7.55 12.69 -7.97
C GLU A 148 8.93 12.25 -8.42
N GLU A 149 9.33 11.05 -8.01
CA GLU A 149 10.56 10.39 -8.42
C GLU A 149 10.21 9.00 -8.94
N ASP A 150 10.67 8.71 -10.15
CA ASP A 150 10.43 7.47 -10.88
C ASP A 150 11.72 6.65 -10.95
N ASP A 151 11.59 5.34 -10.85
CA ASP A 151 12.68 4.37 -10.95
C ASP A 151 12.30 3.25 -11.92
N GLU A 152 13.09 3.12 -12.98
CA GLU A 152 12.94 2.09 -14.02
C GLU A 152 13.53 0.76 -13.53
N ILE A 153 12.67 -0.23 -13.38
CA ILE A 153 13.02 -1.59 -13.03
C ILE A 153 13.44 -2.30 -14.32
N GLY A 154 14.75 -2.51 -14.48
CA GLY A 154 15.28 -3.40 -15.50
C GLY A 154 14.80 -4.83 -15.26
N VAL A 155 14.22 -5.45 -16.28
CA VAL A 155 13.98 -6.89 -16.28
C VAL A 155 15.32 -7.53 -16.62
N HIS A 156 15.84 -8.37 -15.73
CA HIS A 156 16.94 -9.26 -16.11
C HIS A 156 16.26 -10.40 -16.86
N ASP A 157 16.40 -10.41 -18.19
CA ASP A 157 15.99 -11.54 -19.01
C ASP A 157 17.03 -12.63 -18.74
N ASP A 158 16.70 -13.59 -17.86
CA ASP A 158 17.54 -14.77 -17.56
C ASP A 158 17.55 -15.78 -18.74
N ASP A 159 17.38 -15.32 -19.98
CA ASP A 159 17.22 -16.14 -21.19
C ASP A 159 18.49 -16.15 -22.09
N ASP A 160 19.64 -15.65 -21.62
CA ASP A 160 20.92 -15.65 -22.36
C ASP A 160 21.96 -16.63 -21.76
N ASP A 161 21.58 -17.91 -21.54
CA ASP A 161 22.53 -18.99 -21.18
C ASP A 161 22.29 -20.27 -22.02
N ASP A 162 21.97 -20.12 -23.31
CA ASP A 162 22.06 -21.21 -24.29
C ASP A 162 22.90 -20.74 -25.50
N ASP A 163 23.97 -21.50 -25.77
CA ASP A 163 24.84 -21.54 -26.97
C ASP A 163 26.27 -20.97 -26.80
N ASP A 164 27.19 -21.83 -26.32
CA ASP A 164 28.51 -22.01 -26.95
C ASP A 164 29.01 -23.44 -26.62
N ASP A 165 28.60 -24.38 -27.48
CA ASP A 165 29.17 -25.72 -27.63
C ASP A 165 30.62 -25.66 -28.17
N ASP A 166 31.34 -26.73 -27.82
CA ASP A 166 32.47 -27.36 -28.54
C ASP A 166 33.93 -26.93 -28.30
N ASP A 167 34.66 -27.95 -27.80
CA ASP A 167 36.00 -28.41 -28.16
C ASP A 167 37.24 -27.54 -27.87
N ASP A 168 38.11 -28.02 -26.97
CA ASP A 168 39.38 -28.62 -27.41
C ASP A 168 40.21 -29.20 -26.24
N ASP A 169 40.88 -30.29 -26.58
CA ASP A 169 41.83 -31.09 -25.80
C ASP A 169 43.00 -30.29 -25.18
N ASP A 170 43.43 -30.67 -23.97
CA ASP A 170 44.87 -30.78 -23.68
C ASP A 170 45.13 -31.65 -22.42
N ASP A 171 45.46 -32.92 -22.69
CA ASP A 171 46.24 -33.78 -21.80
C ASP A 171 47.64 -33.17 -21.58
N ASN A 172 47.96 -32.67 -20.39
CA ASN A 172 49.35 -32.72 -19.93
C ASN A 172 49.55 -32.67 -18.41
N GLU A 173 49.95 -33.84 -17.90
CA GLU A 173 50.90 -34.14 -16.83
C GLU A 173 51.21 -33.12 -15.73
N GLY A 174 51.04 -33.58 -14.49
CA GLY A 174 52.19 -33.65 -13.59
C GLY A 174 51.92 -33.39 -12.12
N GLU A 175 51.75 -34.45 -11.34
CA GLU A 175 52.29 -34.51 -9.97
C GLU A 175 52.68 -35.95 -9.65
N GLY A 176 53.90 -36.31 -10.10
CA GLY A 176 54.62 -37.49 -9.67
C GLY A 176 55.48 -37.14 -8.45
N ASP A 177 55.15 -37.79 -7.35
CA ASP A 177 55.90 -37.86 -6.10
C ASP A 177 57.39 -38.19 -6.32
N LYS A 178 58.26 -37.50 -5.58
CA LYS A 178 59.64 -37.94 -5.32
C LYS A 178 59.80 -38.16 -3.82
N LEU A 179 59.55 -39.39 -3.41
CA LEU A 179 60.44 -40.20 -2.56
C LEU A 179 60.39 -41.66 -3.03
#